data_AF-A0A7S4PXV9-F1
#
_entry.id   AF-A0A7S4PXV9-F1
#
_cell.length_a   1.000
_cell.length_b   1.000
_cell.length_c   1.000
_cell.angle_alpha   90.00
_cell.angle_beta   90.00
_cell.angle_gamma   90.00
#
_symmetry.space_group_name_H-M   'P 1'
#
loop_
_entity.id
_entity.type
_entity.pdbx_description
1 polymer ?
#
loop_
_entity_poly.entity_id
_entity_poly.type
_entity_poly.pdbx_seq_one_letter_code
_entity_poly.pdbx_strand_id
1 'polypeptide(L)'
;ESKLFIGRNREISLVVVTACLVMPLSVLHCLNHLRNFWGVPGRARTVIQTALLRKFLDYSEDVRVRVHHGDIILATTVDSFELVNKGLMKTLVFVKQSGVVFMLLLFQVVAPVLFDRPFRLWLLGFMCMVPATLALLAHLRFNTTWRYLREQYDASAKLASMVHETAVCYPLIADFNQRLAFVERFEKLIAANNKACTNVALLLNNNSFAAMWITTLAVAAFTFAGGMLVIHGT
;
A
#
# COMPACT_ATOMS: atom_id res chain seq x y z
N GLU A 1 -47.09 14.21 -13.25
CA GLU A 1 -46.37 15.45 -12.86
C GLU A 1 -45.34 15.12 -11.80
N SER A 2 -44.07 15.18 -12.17
CA SER A 2 -42.94 14.79 -11.31
C SER A 2 -42.76 15.85 -10.22
N LYS A 3 -43.18 15.56 -8.98
CA LYS A 3 -42.90 16.41 -7.83
C LYS A 3 -41.39 16.52 -7.67
N LEU A 4 -40.82 17.69 -8.00
CA LEU A 4 -39.43 18.01 -7.73
C LEU A 4 -39.18 17.92 -6.22
N PHE A 5 -38.25 17.05 -5.83
CA PHE A 5 -37.95 16.72 -4.42
C PHE A 5 -37.41 17.94 -3.64
N ILE A 6 -36.82 18.91 -4.35
CA ILE A 6 -36.23 20.14 -3.78
C ILE A 6 -36.66 21.33 -4.65
N GLY A 7 -37.68 22.07 -4.19
CA GLY A 7 -38.02 23.41 -4.66
C GLY A 7 -38.98 23.49 -5.85
N ARG A 8 -39.99 24.35 -5.71
CA ARG A 8 -41.01 24.69 -6.72
C ARG A 8 -40.43 25.45 -7.94
N ASN A 9 -39.17 25.90 -7.86
CA ASN A 9 -38.45 26.65 -8.90
C ASN A 9 -37.26 25.84 -9.46
N ARG A 10 -37.29 25.55 -10.76
CA ARG A 10 -36.26 24.77 -11.48
C ARG A 10 -34.85 25.36 -11.38
N GLU A 11 -34.75 26.67 -11.26
CA GLU A 11 -33.48 27.40 -11.11
C GLU A 11 -32.79 27.09 -9.77
N ILE A 12 -33.56 27.01 -8.67
CA ILE A 12 -33.02 26.68 -7.34
C ILE A 12 -32.51 25.24 -7.31
N SER A 13 -33.26 24.31 -7.92
CA SER A 13 -32.84 22.90 -8.00
C SER A 13 -31.54 22.76 -8.80
N LEU A 14 -31.39 23.52 -9.91
CA LEU A 14 -30.15 23.52 -10.69
C LEU A 14 -28.96 24.03 -9.87
N VAL A 15 -29.12 25.16 -9.16
CA VAL A 15 -28.07 25.74 -8.31
C VAL A 15 -27.67 24.76 -7.19
N VAL A 16 -28.63 24.10 -6.54
CA VAL A 16 -28.36 23.10 -5.51
C VAL A 16 -27.59 21.91 -6.08
N VAL A 17 -27.97 21.39 -7.25
CA VAL A 17 -27.28 20.28 -7.90
C VAL A 17 -25.84 20.68 -8.28
N THR A 18 -25.65 21.86 -8.88
CA THR A 18 -24.31 22.36 -9.23
C THR A 18 -23.46 22.57 -7.97
N ALA A 19 -24.02 23.12 -6.89
CA ALA A 19 -23.33 23.27 -5.62
C ALA A 19 -22.93 21.92 -5.01
N CYS A 20 -23.81 20.93 -5.05
CA CYS A 20 -23.53 19.56 -4.58
C CYS A 20 -22.44 18.85 -5.40
N LEU A 21 -22.19 19.25 -6.66
CA LEU A 21 -21.09 18.72 -7.47
C LEU A 21 -19.76 19.42 -7.18
N VAL A 22 -19.77 20.76 -7.07
CA VAL A 22 -18.55 21.57 -6.91
C VAL A 22 -18.04 21.54 -5.47
N MET A 23 -18.93 21.67 -4.48
CA MET A 23 -18.54 21.80 -3.06
C MET A 23 -17.70 20.61 -2.57
N PRO A 24 -18.05 19.33 -2.81
CA PRO A 24 -17.23 18.20 -2.35
C PRO A 24 -15.86 18.18 -2.99
N LEU A 25 -15.75 18.59 -4.27
CA LEU A 25 -14.47 18.68 -4.97
C LEU A 25 -13.60 19.78 -4.38
N SER A 26 -14.17 20.96 -4.10
CA SER A 26 -13.46 22.07 -3.47
C SER A 26 -12.98 21.71 -2.05
N VAL A 27 -13.83 21.08 -1.25
CA VAL A 27 -13.48 20.59 0.08
C VAL A 27 -12.36 19.55 0.00
N LEU A 28 -12.48 18.58 -0.92
CA LEU A 28 -11.45 17.55 -1.13
C LEU A 28 -10.11 18.16 -1.57
N HIS A 29 -10.13 19.17 -2.45
CA HIS A 29 -8.94 19.89 -2.88
C HIS A 29 -8.27 20.62 -1.71
N CYS A 30 -9.05 21.36 -0.92
CA CYS A 30 -8.56 22.05 0.27
C CYS A 30 -7.95 21.07 1.29
N LEU A 31 -8.64 19.98 1.60
CA LEU A 31 -8.14 18.95 2.52
C LEU A 31 -6.87 18.26 2.00
N ASN A 32 -6.78 17.96 0.71
CA ASN A 32 -5.56 17.40 0.11
C ASN A 32 -4.41 18.40 0.17
N HIS A 33 -4.66 19.69 -0.01
CA HIS A 33 -3.65 20.72 0.13
C HIS A 33 -3.15 20.82 1.59
N LEU A 34 -4.07 20.88 2.56
CA LEU A 34 -3.75 20.92 3.99
C LEU A 34 -3.00 19.67 4.47
N ARG A 35 -3.31 18.51 3.89
CA ARG A 35 -2.63 17.25 4.20
C ARG A 35 -1.11 17.32 4.00
N ASN A 36 -0.63 18.10 3.03
CA ASN A 36 0.80 18.26 2.78
C ASN A 36 1.53 18.94 3.95
N PHE A 37 0.82 19.74 4.77
CA PHE A 37 1.39 20.44 5.92
C PHE A 37 1.32 19.67 7.23
N TRP A 38 0.60 18.54 7.29
CA TRP A 38 0.43 17.81 8.56
C TRP A 38 1.71 17.19 9.10
N GLY A 39 2.76 17.02 8.27
CA GLY A 39 4.08 16.57 8.73
C GLY A 39 4.11 15.18 9.39
N VAL A 40 3.02 14.41 9.34
CA VAL A 40 2.86 13.09 9.95
C VAL A 40 4.02 12.15 9.59
N PRO A 41 4.40 11.96 8.31
CA PRO A 41 5.50 11.05 7.98
C PRO A 41 6.86 11.58 8.46
N GLY A 42 7.03 12.90 8.59
CA GLY A 42 8.25 13.49 9.15
C GLY A 42 8.39 13.15 10.63
N ARG A 43 7.38 13.51 11.42
CA ARG A 43 7.38 13.28 12.89
C ARG A 43 7.49 11.80 13.24
N ALA A 44 6.78 10.92 12.53
CA ALA A 44 6.85 9.48 12.76
C ALA A 44 8.27 8.93 12.53
N ARG A 45 8.94 9.35 11.45
CA ARG A 45 10.34 8.97 11.18
C ARG A 45 11.28 9.49 12.26
N THR A 46 11.16 10.75 12.68
CA THR A 46 11.98 11.32 13.76
C THR A 46 11.87 10.52 15.05
N VAL A 47 10.64 10.13 15.45
CA VAL A 47 10.41 9.31 16.65
C VAL A 47 11.09 7.95 16.52
N ILE A 48 10.89 7.25 15.40
CA ILE A 48 11.47 5.91 15.17
C ILE A 48 13.00 5.97 15.14
N GLN A 49 13.58 6.91 14.37
CA GLN A 49 15.03 7.05 14.22
C GLN A 49 15.69 7.42 15.56
N THR A 50 15.09 8.33 16.33
CA THR A 50 15.60 8.71 17.66
C THR A 50 15.51 7.54 18.64
N ALA A 51 14.41 6.77 18.59
CA ALA A 51 14.24 5.60 19.45
C ALA A 51 15.22 4.47 19.12
N LEU A 52 15.49 4.22 17.83
CA LEU A 52 16.48 3.24 17.40
C LEU A 52 17.88 3.61 17.87
N LEU A 53 18.29 4.87 17.68
CA LEU A 53 19.59 5.34 18.12
C LEU A 53 19.72 5.27 19.66
N ARG A 54 18.70 5.74 20.40
CA ARG A 54 18.69 5.64 21.87
C ARG A 54 18.84 4.19 22.32
N LYS A 55 18.05 3.28 21.75
CA LYS A 55 18.09 1.85 22.09
C LYS A 55 19.45 1.22 21.79
N PHE A 56 20.12 1.61 20.70
CA PHE A 56 21.47 1.15 20.40
C PHE A 56 22.50 1.63 21.44
N LEU A 57 22.40 2.89 21.88
CA LEU A 57 23.29 3.45 22.91
C LEU A 57 23.10 2.78 24.27
N ASP A 58 21.87 2.34 24.57
CA ASP A 58 21.52 1.63 25.80
C ASP A 58 21.88 0.13 25.77
N TYR A 59 22.35 -0.43 24.65
CA TYR A 59 22.79 -1.83 24.60
C TYR A 59 24.04 -2.07 25.43
N SER A 60 24.05 -3.18 26.17
CA SER A 60 25.24 -3.70 26.86
C SER A 60 26.33 -4.03 25.85
N GLU A 61 27.59 -4.03 26.31
CA GLU A 61 28.76 -4.29 25.46
C GLU A 61 28.65 -5.65 24.74
N ASP A 62 28.22 -6.70 25.45
CA ASP A 62 28.00 -8.04 24.88
C ASP A 62 26.98 -8.05 23.73
N VAL A 63 25.96 -7.20 23.79
CA VAL A 63 24.94 -7.08 22.73
C VAL A 63 25.46 -6.22 21.60
N ARG A 64 26.17 -5.13 21.91
CA ARG A 64 26.72 -4.19 20.92
C ARG A 64 27.73 -4.85 19.99
N VAL A 65 28.58 -5.75 20.52
CA VAL A 65 29.55 -6.51 19.72
C VAL A 65 28.87 -7.48 18.75
N ARG A 66 27.66 -7.96 19.08
CA ARG A 66 26.89 -8.89 18.23
C ARG A 66 26.06 -8.20 17.15
N VAL A 67 25.86 -6.89 17.23
CA VAL A 67 25.07 -6.13 16.27
C VAL A 67 25.99 -5.58 15.19
N HIS A 68 25.72 -5.93 13.93
CA HIS A 68 26.45 -5.35 12.80
C HIS A 68 26.11 -3.86 12.66
N HIS A 69 27.12 -3.01 12.58
CA HIS A 69 26.93 -1.56 12.41
C HIS A 69 26.14 -1.21 11.13
N GLY A 70 26.32 -2.02 10.07
CA GLY A 70 25.55 -1.89 8.83
C GLY A 70 24.05 -2.02 9.03
N ASP A 71 23.60 -2.93 9.91
CA ASP A 71 22.18 -3.16 10.19
C ASP A 71 21.55 -1.96 10.91
N ILE A 72 22.28 -1.32 11.81
CA ILE A 72 21.79 -0.11 12.52
C ILE A 72 21.65 1.07 11.55
N ILE A 73 22.61 1.23 10.63
CA ILE A 73 22.56 2.27 9.59
C ILE A 73 21.36 2.00 8.66
N LEU A 74 21.17 0.76 8.21
CA LEU A 74 20.06 0.37 7.35
C LEU A 74 18.71 0.56 8.05
N ALA A 75 18.59 0.12 9.30
CA ALA A 75 17.39 0.26 10.11
C ALA A 75 16.99 1.74 10.30
N THR A 76 17.99 2.60 10.53
CA THR A 76 17.77 4.02 10.78
C THR A 76 17.46 4.78 9.49
N THR A 77 18.14 4.49 8.38
CA THR A 77 18.03 5.29 7.15
C THR A 77 17.00 4.74 6.15
N VAL A 78 16.92 3.43 5.99
CA VAL A 78 16.05 2.76 5.01
C VAL A 78 14.80 2.23 5.69
N ASP A 79 14.93 1.35 6.69
CA ASP A 79 13.76 0.64 7.24
C ASP A 79 12.80 1.59 7.95
N SER A 80 13.30 2.60 8.68
CA SER A 80 12.45 3.62 9.29
C SER A 80 11.64 4.41 8.25
N PHE A 81 12.22 4.66 7.07
CA PHE A 81 11.56 5.34 5.97
C PHE A 81 10.51 4.44 5.33
N GLU A 82 10.86 3.19 5.06
CA GLU A 82 9.94 2.20 4.49
C GLU A 82 8.78 1.90 5.43
N LEU A 83 9.03 1.71 6.73
CA LEU A 83 8.01 1.44 7.73
C LEU A 83 6.97 2.56 7.81
N VAL A 84 7.40 3.81 7.73
CA VAL A 84 6.47 4.95 7.76
C VAL A 84 5.73 5.10 6.43
N ASN A 85 6.42 5.05 5.30
CA ASN A 85 5.81 5.34 4.00
C ASN A 85 5.03 4.15 3.40
N LYS A 86 5.55 2.93 3.55
CA LYS A 86 4.92 1.69 3.05
C LYS A 86 4.03 1.03 4.12
N GLY A 87 4.31 1.25 5.41
CA GLY A 87 3.45 0.79 6.50
C GLY A 87 2.40 1.83 6.87
N LEU A 88 2.75 2.75 7.77
CA LEU A 88 1.80 3.70 8.38
C LEU A 88 0.96 4.49 7.36
N MET A 89 1.60 5.06 6.33
CA MET A 89 0.89 5.84 5.31
C MET A 89 -0.03 5.00 4.43
N LYS A 90 0.33 3.74 4.16
CA LYS A 90 -0.55 2.83 3.42
C LYS A 90 -1.73 2.36 4.27
N THR A 91 -1.57 2.21 5.59
CA THR A 91 -2.69 1.96 6.50
C THR A 91 -3.72 3.09 6.45
N LEU A 92 -3.30 4.35 6.40
CA LEU A 92 -4.23 5.47 6.23
C LEU A 92 -4.97 5.43 4.89
N VAL A 93 -4.27 5.05 3.81
CA VAL A 93 -4.91 4.85 2.50
C VAL A 93 -5.92 3.70 2.55
N PHE A 94 -5.60 2.61 3.25
CA PHE A 94 -6.52 1.50 3.46
C PHE A 94 -7.80 1.96 4.18
N VAL A 95 -7.68 2.68 5.30
CA VAL A 95 -8.84 3.25 6.03
C VAL A 95 -9.69 4.14 5.11
N LYS A 96 -9.06 4.98 4.29
CA LYS A 96 -9.78 5.81 3.31
C LYS A 96 -10.59 4.94 2.34
N GLN A 97 -9.98 3.91 1.76
CA GLN A 97 -10.66 3.03 0.79
C GLN A 97 -11.77 2.22 1.46
N SER A 98 -11.56 1.71 2.67
CA SER A 98 -12.60 1.06 3.47
C SER A 98 -13.79 1.98 3.73
N GLY A 99 -13.53 3.27 4.03
CA GLY A 99 -14.57 4.28 4.19
C GLY A 99 -15.39 4.51 2.91
N VAL A 100 -14.75 4.50 1.74
CA VAL A 100 -15.46 4.59 0.44
C VAL A 100 -16.37 3.39 0.22
N VAL A 101 -15.85 2.17 0.42
CA VAL A 101 -16.65 0.94 0.30
C VAL A 101 -17.83 0.96 1.28
N PHE A 102 -17.60 1.39 2.52
CA PHE A 102 -18.66 1.53 3.53
C PHE A 102 -19.73 2.53 3.10
N MET A 103 -19.34 3.71 2.60
CA MET A 103 -20.31 4.72 2.12
C MET A 103 -21.11 4.22 0.91
N LEU A 104 -20.49 3.45 0.01
CA LEU A 104 -21.19 2.83 -1.11
C LEU A 104 -22.21 1.78 -0.63
N LEU A 105 -21.87 0.97 0.38
CA LEU A 105 -22.80 0.02 0.99
C LEU A 105 -23.97 0.75 1.67
N LEU A 106 -23.68 1.82 2.41
CA LEU A 106 -24.69 2.65 3.05
C LEU A 106 -25.64 3.25 2.02
N PHE A 107 -25.11 3.78 0.91
CA PHE A 107 -25.92 4.31 -0.20
C PHE A 107 -26.86 3.25 -0.78
N GLN A 108 -26.38 2.02 -0.96
CA GLN A 108 -27.17 0.91 -1.49
C GLN A 108 -28.36 0.53 -0.57
N VAL A 109 -28.25 0.79 0.74
CA VAL A 109 -29.33 0.54 1.72
C VAL A 109 -30.26 1.75 1.85
N VAL A 110 -29.71 2.96 1.87
CA VAL A 110 -30.48 4.20 2.09
C VAL A 110 -31.27 4.62 0.84
N ALA A 111 -30.72 4.44 -0.36
CA ALA A 111 -31.39 4.86 -1.60
C ALA A 111 -32.73 4.14 -1.85
N PRO A 112 -32.86 2.80 -1.71
CA PRO A 112 -34.15 2.11 -1.85
C PRO A 112 -35.21 2.61 -0.87
N VAL A 113 -34.83 2.94 0.37
CA VAL A 113 -35.73 3.49 1.40
C VAL A 113 -36.20 4.89 1.04
N LEU A 114 -35.32 5.75 0.53
CA LEU A 114 -35.66 7.13 0.15
C LEU A 114 -36.47 7.23 -1.15
N PHE A 115 -36.29 6.29 -2.08
CA PHE A 115 -36.93 6.31 -3.41
C PHE A 115 -38.07 5.30 -3.59
N ASP A 116 -38.53 4.65 -2.51
CA ASP A 116 -39.56 3.61 -2.53
C ASP A 116 -39.30 2.52 -3.60
N ARG A 117 -38.05 2.07 -3.72
CA ARG A 117 -37.64 1.02 -4.67
C ARG A 117 -37.41 -0.31 -3.94
N PRO A 118 -37.68 -1.46 -4.59
CA PRO A 118 -37.43 -2.75 -3.98
C PRO A 118 -35.94 -2.95 -3.71
N PHE A 119 -35.61 -3.50 -2.53
CA PHE A 119 -34.25 -3.88 -2.19
C PHE A 119 -33.73 -4.98 -3.11
N ARG A 120 -32.68 -4.67 -3.86
CA ARG A 120 -31.99 -5.62 -4.74
C ARG A 120 -30.84 -6.27 -4.00
N LEU A 121 -31.15 -7.34 -3.26
CA LEU A 121 -30.17 -8.09 -2.43
C LEU A 121 -28.97 -8.64 -3.23
N TRP A 122 -29.18 -8.97 -4.51
CA TRP A 122 -28.11 -9.48 -5.36
C TRP A 122 -26.98 -8.46 -5.62
N LEU A 123 -27.30 -7.15 -5.68
CA LEU A 123 -26.32 -6.07 -5.82
C LEU A 123 -25.39 -6.00 -4.61
N LEU A 124 -25.97 -6.13 -3.41
CA LEU A 124 -25.23 -6.15 -2.16
C LEU A 124 -24.30 -7.37 -2.10
N GLY A 125 -24.82 -8.54 -2.49
CA GLY A 125 -24.03 -9.77 -2.57
C GLY A 125 -22.83 -9.64 -3.51
N PHE A 126 -23.05 -9.09 -4.70
CA PHE A 126 -21.98 -8.87 -5.69
C PHE A 126 -20.91 -7.88 -5.18
N MET A 127 -21.33 -6.78 -4.56
CA MET A 127 -20.42 -5.77 -4.01
C MET A 127 -19.54 -6.32 -2.87
N CYS A 128 -20.07 -7.22 -2.04
CA CYS A 128 -19.30 -7.90 -0.99
C CYS A 128 -18.43 -9.05 -1.53
N MET A 129 -18.85 -9.71 -2.61
CA MET A 129 -18.12 -10.83 -3.21
C MET A 129 -16.74 -10.42 -3.74
N VAL A 130 -16.63 -9.25 -4.38
CA VAL A 130 -15.35 -8.80 -4.96
C VAL A 130 -14.27 -8.56 -3.88
N PRO A 131 -14.50 -7.78 -2.81
CA PRO A 131 -13.54 -7.65 -1.71
C PRO A 131 -13.23 -8.99 -1.02
N ALA A 132 -14.22 -9.88 -0.86
CA ALA A 132 -14.02 -11.19 -0.22
C ALA A 132 -13.09 -12.10 -1.05
N THR A 133 -13.27 -12.15 -2.37
CA THR A 133 -12.40 -12.93 -3.27
C THR A 133 -10.98 -12.38 -3.32
N LEU A 134 -10.81 -11.05 -3.34
CA LEU A 134 -9.49 -10.42 -3.24
C LEU A 134 -8.82 -10.70 -1.89
N ALA A 135 -9.57 -10.62 -0.78
CA ALA A 135 -9.06 -10.92 0.55
C ALA A 135 -8.61 -12.38 0.67
N LEU A 136 -9.41 -13.32 0.14
CA LEU A 136 -9.06 -14.74 0.09
C LEU A 136 -7.77 -14.96 -0.70
N LEU A 137 -7.64 -14.38 -1.89
CA LEU A 137 -6.43 -14.51 -2.69
C LEU A 137 -5.21 -13.89 -2.03
N ALA A 138 -5.37 -12.73 -1.39
CA ALA A 138 -4.30 -12.11 -0.62
C ALA A 138 -3.85 -13.02 0.53
N HIS A 139 -4.79 -13.66 1.23
CA HIS A 139 -4.50 -14.61 2.30
C HIS A 139 -3.75 -15.85 1.77
N LEU A 140 -4.23 -16.47 0.70
CA LEU A 140 -3.58 -17.64 0.08
C LEU A 140 -2.17 -17.33 -0.42
N ARG A 141 -1.92 -16.10 -0.89
CA ARG A 141 -0.62 -15.65 -1.40
C ARG A 141 0.29 -15.02 -0.35
N PHE A 142 -0.18 -14.87 0.90
CA PHE A 142 0.55 -14.17 1.95
C PHE A 142 1.90 -14.82 2.23
N ASN A 143 1.93 -16.13 2.47
CA ASN A 143 3.15 -16.86 2.81
C ASN A 143 4.20 -16.78 1.69
N THR A 144 3.78 -16.93 0.44
CA THR A 144 4.67 -16.82 -0.73
C THR A 144 5.24 -15.41 -0.83
N THR A 145 4.39 -14.39 -0.70
CA THR A 145 4.81 -12.98 -0.74
C THR A 145 5.81 -12.66 0.36
N TRP A 146 5.52 -13.09 1.59
CA TRP A 146 6.41 -12.92 2.73
C TRP A 146 7.78 -13.58 2.51
N ARG A 147 7.80 -14.81 1.98
CA ARG A 147 9.06 -15.53 1.71
C ARG A 147 9.97 -14.77 0.75
N TYR A 148 9.44 -14.33 -0.40
CA TYR A 148 10.25 -13.60 -1.39
C TYR A 148 10.70 -12.23 -0.87
N LEU A 149 9.84 -11.52 -0.14
CA LEU A 149 10.20 -10.23 0.47
C LEU A 149 11.33 -10.40 1.48
N ARG A 150 11.28 -11.47 2.29
CA ARG A 150 12.33 -11.80 3.25
C ARG A 150 13.64 -12.18 2.57
N GLU A 151 13.59 -12.98 1.50
CA GLU A 151 14.78 -13.34 0.72
C GLU A 151 15.48 -12.11 0.13
N GLN A 152 14.72 -11.14 -0.40
CA GLN A 152 15.26 -9.86 -0.86
C GLN A 152 15.91 -9.06 0.27
N TYR A 153 15.23 -8.97 1.42
CA TYR A 153 15.76 -8.27 2.59
C TYR A 153 17.08 -8.88 3.06
N ASP A 154 17.14 -10.21 3.21
CA ASP A 154 18.35 -10.93 3.63
C ASP A 154 19.50 -10.76 2.62
N ALA A 155 19.21 -10.72 1.32
CA ALA A 155 20.21 -10.48 0.29
C ALA A 155 20.77 -9.04 0.32
N SER A 156 19.90 -8.06 0.56
CA SER A 156 20.30 -6.65 0.71
C SER A 156 21.11 -6.42 1.97
N ALA A 157 20.75 -7.06 3.09
CA ALA A 157 21.52 -7.00 4.33
C ALA A 157 22.94 -7.59 4.16
N LYS A 158 23.07 -8.74 3.48
CA LYS A 158 24.38 -9.35 3.18
C LYS A 158 25.28 -8.43 2.35
N LEU A 159 24.72 -7.70 1.38
CA LEU A 159 25.46 -6.70 0.61
C LEU A 159 25.98 -5.57 1.49
N ALA A 160 25.12 -5.01 2.35
CA ALA A 160 25.50 -3.94 3.27
C ALA A 160 26.60 -4.40 4.26
N SER A 161 26.49 -5.61 4.79
CA SER A 161 27.52 -6.20 5.66
C SER A 161 28.86 -6.34 4.95
N MET A 162 28.87 -6.86 3.71
CA MET A 162 30.11 -7.00 2.93
C MET A 162 30.82 -5.67 2.70
N VAL A 163 30.07 -4.60 2.42
CA VAL A 163 30.64 -3.25 2.26
C VAL A 163 31.26 -2.76 3.56
N HIS A 164 30.56 -2.93 4.68
CA HIS A 164 31.07 -2.56 6.00
C HIS A 164 32.34 -3.34 6.37
N GLU A 165 32.32 -4.67 6.23
CA GLU A 165 33.49 -5.54 6.49
C GLU A 165 34.68 -5.16 5.61
N THR A 166 34.45 -4.86 4.33
CA THR A 166 35.51 -4.43 3.40
C THR A 166 36.12 -3.10 3.83
N ALA A 167 35.30 -2.16 4.33
CA ALA A 167 35.78 -0.86 4.80
C ALA A 167 36.61 -0.99 6.10
N VAL A 168 36.15 -1.82 7.05
CA VAL A 168 36.85 -2.04 8.33
C VAL A 168 38.16 -2.81 8.12
N CYS A 169 38.15 -3.83 7.25
CA CYS A 169 39.29 -4.71 7.01
C CYS A 169 40.17 -4.27 5.82
N TYR A 170 39.99 -3.05 5.30
CA TYR A 170 40.72 -2.58 4.12
C TYR A 170 42.25 -2.71 4.23
N PRO A 171 42.92 -2.36 5.35
CA PRO A 171 44.36 -2.52 5.48
C PRO A 171 44.80 -3.97 5.25
N LEU A 172 44.10 -4.93 5.86
CA LEU A 172 44.38 -6.35 5.69
C LEU A 172 44.20 -6.80 4.23
N ILE A 173 43.14 -6.34 3.57
CA ILE A 173 42.87 -6.66 2.16
C ILE A 173 43.98 -6.11 1.26
N ALA A 174 44.47 -4.90 1.55
CA ALA A 174 45.57 -4.27 0.83
C ALA A 174 46.90 -4.99 1.06
N ASP A 175 47.22 -5.31 2.32
CA ASP A 175 48.48 -5.93 2.73
C ASP A 175 48.65 -7.34 2.14
N PHE A 176 47.55 -8.11 2.05
CA PHE A 176 47.54 -9.44 1.46
C PHE A 176 47.23 -9.46 -0.05
N ASN A 177 47.15 -8.29 -0.70
CA ASN A 177 46.80 -8.12 -2.11
C ASN A 177 45.52 -8.87 -2.54
N GLN A 178 44.51 -8.93 -1.67
CA GLN A 178 43.25 -9.68 -1.86
C GLN A 178 42.14 -8.84 -2.49
N ARG A 179 42.44 -7.65 -3.03
CA ARG A 179 41.44 -6.69 -3.54
C ARG A 179 40.54 -7.32 -4.60
N LEU A 180 41.11 -8.03 -5.57
CA LEU A 180 40.35 -8.67 -6.65
C LEU A 180 39.40 -9.74 -6.12
N ALA A 181 39.85 -10.58 -5.18
CA ALA A 181 39.03 -11.62 -4.57
C ALA A 181 37.82 -11.05 -3.81
N PHE A 182 38.00 -9.92 -3.10
CA PHE A 182 36.89 -9.23 -2.43
C PHE A 182 35.90 -8.61 -3.41
N VAL A 183 36.39 -8.04 -4.53
CA VAL A 183 35.54 -7.53 -5.61
C VAL A 183 34.72 -8.66 -6.24
N GLU A 184 35.33 -9.79 -6.59
CA GLU A 184 34.62 -10.95 -7.15
C GLU A 184 33.55 -11.49 -6.19
N ARG A 185 33.84 -11.51 -4.88
CA ARG A 185 32.86 -11.91 -3.86
C ARG A 185 31.70 -10.92 -3.78
N PHE A 186 31.99 -9.62 -3.88
CA PHE A 186 30.97 -8.57 -3.89
C PHE A 186 30.08 -8.64 -5.13
N GLU A 187 30.65 -8.88 -6.32
CA GLU A 187 29.90 -9.08 -7.57
C GLU A 187 28.92 -10.26 -7.48
N LYS A 188 29.33 -11.38 -6.87
CA LYS A 188 28.43 -12.53 -6.63
C LYS A 188 27.24 -12.16 -5.73
N LEU A 189 27.47 -11.36 -4.69
CA LEU A 189 26.40 -10.87 -3.82
C LEU A 189 25.47 -9.89 -4.55
N ILE A 190 26.01 -9.04 -5.43
CA ILE A 190 25.20 -8.14 -6.26
C ILE A 190 24.29 -8.96 -7.17
N ALA A 191 24.83 -9.97 -7.86
CA ALA A 191 24.06 -10.85 -8.72
C ALA A 191 22.93 -11.57 -7.96
N ALA A 192 23.22 -12.07 -6.75
CA ALA A 192 22.22 -12.70 -5.89
C ALA A 192 21.11 -11.72 -5.46
N ASN A 193 21.47 -10.51 -5.05
CA ASN A 193 20.50 -9.48 -4.67
C ASN A 193 19.63 -9.03 -5.86
N ASN A 194 20.24 -8.81 -7.03
CA ASN A 194 19.51 -8.45 -8.25
C ASN A 194 18.50 -9.53 -8.66
N LYS A 195 18.86 -10.80 -8.49
CA LYS A 195 17.95 -11.93 -8.71
C LYS A 195 16.77 -11.89 -7.72
N ALA A 196 17.04 -11.68 -6.44
CA ALA A 196 15.99 -11.57 -5.42
C ALA A 196 15.05 -10.37 -5.68
N CYS A 197 15.60 -9.21 -6.04
CA CYS A 197 14.83 -8.02 -6.43
C CYS A 197 13.93 -8.30 -7.64
N THR A 198 14.45 -8.95 -8.68
CA THR A 198 13.68 -9.33 -9.87
C THR A 198 12.52 -10.28 -9.52
N ASN A 199 12.77 -11.27 -8.66
CA ASN A 199 11.75 -12.22 -8.23
C ASN A 199 10.62 -11.53 -7.44
N VAL A 200 10.96 -10.63 -6.53
CA VAL A 200 9.96 -9.82 -5.80
C VAL A 200 9.18 -8.92 -6.75
N ALA A 201 9.86 -8.25 -7.68
CA ALA A 201 9.20 -7.38 -8.66
C ALA A 201 8.19 -8.16 -9.51
N LEU A 202 8.58 -9.34 -10.02
CA LEU A 202 7.69 -10.22 -10.78
C LEU A 202 6.48 -10.67 -9.95
N LEU A 203 6.70 -11.06 -8.70
CA LEU A 203 5.63 -11.51 -7.80
C LEU A 203 4.64 -10.39 -7.48
N LEU A 204 5.14 -9.20 -7.13
CA LEU A 204 4.30 -8.04 -6.82
C LEU A 204 3.52 -7.58 -8.06
N ASN A 205 4.17 -7.62 -9.24
CA ASN A 205 3.51 -7.35 -10.51
C ASN A 205 2.35 -8.33 -10.73
N ASN A 206 2.59 -9.64 -10.61
CA ASN A 206 1.56 -10.67 -10.77
C ASN A 206 0.43 -10.55 -9.73
N ASN A 207 0.73 -10.13 -8.50
CA ASN A 207 -0.29 -9.86 -7.49
C ASN A 207 -1.16 -8.64 -7.85
N SER A 208 -0.55 -7.57 -8.38
CA SER A 208 -1.29 -6.39 -8.82
C SER A 208 -2.20 -6.69 -10.02
N PHE A 209 -1.70 -7.44 -11.01
CA PHE A 209 -2.48 -7.84 -12.17
C PHE A 209 -3.59 -8.82 -11.82
N ALA A 210 -3.36 -9.74 -10.88
CA ALA A 210 -4.42 -10.64 -10.41
C ALA A 210 -5.62 -9.86 -9.84
N ALA A 211 -5.35 -8.83 -9.03
CA ALA A 211 -6.40 -7.96 -8.51
C ALA A 211 -7.13 -7.21 -9.63
N MET A 212 -6.39 -6.61 -10.58
CA MET A 212 -6.97 -5.91 -11.73
C MET A 212 -7.85 -6.83 -12.60
N TRP A 213 -7.38 -8.04 -12.91
CA TRP A 213 -8.14 -9.02 -13.70
C TRP A 213 -9.46 -9.38 -13.02
N ILE A 214 -9.45 -9.66 -11.72
CA ILE A 214 -10.66 -10.01 -10.97
C ILE A 214 -11.65 -8.87 -10.97
N THR A 215 -11.19 -7.64 -10.70
CA THR A 215 -12.08 -6.47 -10.71
C THR A 215 -12.65 -6.21 -12.10
N THR A 216 -11.85 -6.34 -13.17
CA THR A 216 -12.32 -6.11 -14.54
C THR A 216 -13.31 -7.18 -14.99
N LEU A 217 -13.03 -8.46 -14.70
CA LEU A 217 -13.95 -9.56 -15.00
C LEU A 217 -15.25 -9.43 -14.21
N ALA A 218 -15.18 -9.02 -12.95
CA ALA A 218 -16.35 -8.76 -12.13
C ALA A 218 -17.19 -7.63 -12.73
N VAL A 219 -16.59 -6.48 -13.06
CA VAL A 219 -17.30 -5.35 -13.70
C VAL A 219 -17.92 -5.76 -15.05
N ALA A 220 -17.20 -6.53 -15.87
CA ALA A 220 -17.72 -7.04 -17.14
C ALA A 220 -18.92 -7.97 -16.93
N ALA A 221 -18.84 -8.93 -16.00
CA ALA A 221 -19.93 -9.84 -15.67
C ALA A 221 -21.15 -9.08 -15.14
N PHE A 222 -20.93 -8.10 -14.26
CA PHE A 222 -21.98 -7.26 -13.71
C PHE A 222 -22.67 -6.40 -14.76
N THR A 223 -21.89 -5.78 -15.64
CA THR A 223 -22.41 -4.94 -16.74
C THR A 223 -23.21 -5.78 -17.71
N PHE A 224 -22.73 -6.98 -18.05
CA PHE A 224 -23.43 -7.91 -18.92
C PHE A 224 -24.76 -8.38 -18.29
N ALA A 225 -24.73 -8.85 -17.04
CA ALA A 225 -25.93 -9.32 -16.34
C ALA A 225 -26.96 -8.19 -16.16
N GLY A 226 -26.52 -6.99 -15.75
CA GLY A 226 -27.37 -5.82 -15.62
C GLY A 226 -27.94 -5.37 -16.96
N GLY A 227 -27.13 -5.38 -18.02
CA GLY A 227 -27.56 -5.06 -19.38
C GLY A 227 -28.65 -6.02 -19.89
N MET A 228 -28.48 -7.32 -19.67
CA MET A 228 -29.48 -8.32 -20.05
C MET A 228 -30.80 -8.16 -19.29
N LEU A 229 -30.78 -7.80 -18.00
CA LEU A 229 -32.00 -7.51 -17.24
C LEU A 229 -32.76 -6.31 -17.81
N VAL A 230 -32.03 -5.25 -18.20
CA VAL A 230 -32.62 -4.07 -18.83
C VAL A 230 -33.21 -4.40 -20.20
N ILE A 231 -32.52 -5.19 -21.02
CA ILE A 231 -33.00 -5.61 -22.34
C ILE A 231 -34.27 -6.47 -22.22
N HIS A 232 -34.32 -7.37 -21.24
CA HIS A 232 -35.50 -8.23 -21.00
C HIS A 232 -36.64 -7.52 -20.25
N GLY A 233 -36.47 -6.26 -19.84
CA GLY A 233 -37.53 -5.44 -19.25
C GLY A 233 -37.96 -5.83 -17.83
N THR A 234 -37.11 -6.55 -17.08
CA THR A 234 -37.35 -6.97 -15.68
C THR A 234 -36.62 -6.11 -14.65
#